data_AF-A0AAU6WS58-F1
#
_entry.id   AF-A0AAU6WS58-F1
#
_cell.length_a   1.000
_cell.length_b   1.000
_cell.length_c   1.000
_cell.angle_alpha   90.00
_cell.angle_beta   90.00
_cell.angle_gamma   90.00
#
_symmetry.space_group_name_H-M   'P 1'
#
loop_
_entity.id
_entity.type
_entity.pdbx_description
1 polymer ?
#
loop_
_entity_poly.entity_id
_entity_poly.type
_entity_poly.pdbx_seq_one_letter_code
_entity_poly.pdbx_strand_id
1 'polypeptide(L)'
;MQNSYTVINASAGSGKTYVLVQRLLMICLRYPNQQQSIRNILALTFTNKAANEMKERIITWLSNFSADNFAENGDLKNIQKAFEEEGLKITIDELHYRAKKMLDYVLHNYSTLNIGTIDRFNSRLVRSFSYELGLAKNFNLEIEAEPFLIEAVDKMLDQIGENEAISNSFMDYVDYSLENNERINLNKSLYGSAKEFVKDIHYEHLKNNKDFDNTNYENIKNTLRKEISLNKKQAVELATQSIELFRSRNIEIEDFAQGKTGSADFSRKYSIFTNRKDRDSPSRRPQKNRW
;
A
#
# COMPACT_ATOMS: atom_id res chain seq x y z
N MET A 1 26.56 13.53 -22.92
CA MET A 1 26.33 12.37 -22.04
C MET A 1 25.31 11.48 -22.72
N GLN A 2 25.74 10.33 -23.27
CA GLN A 2 24.80 9.33 -23.77
C GLN A 2 24.18 8.66 -22.54
N ASN A 3 22.87 8.79 -22.36
CA ASN A 3 22.19 8.13 -21.24
C ASN A 3 22.38 6.62 -21.35
N SER A 4 22.87 5.99 -20.28
CA SER A 4 23.13 4.55 -20.17
C SER A 4 21.86 3.70 -20.07
N TYR A 5 20.68 4.30 -20.18
CA TYR A 5 19.39 3.64 -20.07
C TYR A 5 18.46 4.08 -21.20
N THR A 6 17.64 3.14 -21.68
CA THR A 6 16.65 3.41 -22.72
C THR A 6 15.24 3.26 -22.14
N VAL A 7 14.45 4.32 -22.24
CA VAL A 7 13.05 4.32 -21.82
C VAL A 7 12.16 4.15 -23.05
N ILE A 8 11.22 3.20 -23.01
CA ILE A 8 10.18 3.05 -24.03
C ILE A 8 8.87 3.54 -23.43
N ASN A 9 8.44 4.75 -23.81
CA ASN A 9 7.11 5.24 -23.48
C ASN A 9 6.10 4.67 -24.46
N ALA A 10 5.03 4.08 -23.95
CA ALA A 10 4.09 3.36 -24.79
C ALA A 10 2.73 3.20 -24.11
N SER A 11 1.67 3.63 -24.81
CA SER A 11 0.27 3.57 -24.36
C SER A 11 -0.29 2.15 -24.37
N ALA A 12 -1.51 1.95 -23.85
CA ALA A 12 -2.21 0.67 -24.00
C ALA A 12 -2.32 0.29 -25.49
N GLY A 13 -2.05 -0.99 -25.83
CA GLY A 13 -2.12 -1.48 -27.21
C GLY A 13 -0.97 -1.06 -28.14
N SER A 14 -0.03 -0.22 -27.71
CA SER A 14 1.03 0.31 -28.60
C SER A 14 2.24 -0.62 -28.80
N GLY A 15 2.09 -1.93 -28.58
CA GLY A 15 3.15 -2.90 -28.88
C GLY A 15 4.35 -2.95 -27.91
N LYS A 16 4.22 -2.52 -26.64
CA LYS A 16 5.31 -2.58 -25.64
C LYS A 16 6.04 -3.93 -25.61
N THR A 17 5.27 -5.00 -25.44
CA THR A 17 5.80 -6.36 -25.36
C THR A 17 6.47 -6.76 -26.67
N TYR A 18 5.98 -6.30 -27.82
CA TYR A 18 6.60 -6.55 -29.12
C TYR A 18 7.99 -5.92 -29.18
N VAL A 19 8.10 -4.63 -28.84
CA VAL A 19 9.39 -3.90 -28.86
C VAL A 19 10.40 -4.51 -27.88
N LEU A 20 9.94 -4.93 -26.68
CA LEU A 20 10.80 -5.59 -25.71
C LEU A 20 11.32 -6.95 -26.21
N VAL A 21 10.46 -7.76 -26.83
CA VAL A 21 10.86 -9.05 -27.40
C VAL A 21 11.83 -8.85 -28.57
N GLN A 22 11.55 -7.90 -29.46
CA GLN A 22 12.44 -7.54 -30.56
C GLN A 22 13.83 -7.15 -30.04
N ARG A 23 13.91 -6.26 -29.05
CA ARG A 23 15.19 -5.85 -28.45
C ARG A 23 15.94 -6.98 -27.78
N LEU A 24 15.24 -7.82 -27.01
CA LEU A 24 15.86 -8.97 -26.37
C LEU A 24 16.47 -9.91 -27.43
N LEU A 25 15.72 -10.18 -28.50
CA LEU A 25 16.22 -11.02 -29.60
C LEU A 25 17.36 -10.36 -30.37
N MET A 26 17.35 -9.03 -30.55
CA MET A 26 18.51 -8.32 -31.11
C MET A 26 19.76 -8.52 -30.26
N ILE A 27 19.66 -8.44 -28.92
CA ILE A 27 20.82 -8.70 -28.04
C ILE A 27 21.31 -10.14 -28.23
N CYS A 28 20.40 -11.11 -28.20
CA CYS A 28 20.70 -12.54 -28.33
C CYS A 28 21.29 -12.92 -29.69
N LEU A 29 20.87 -12.25 -30.78
CA LEU A 29 21.26 -12.58 -32.16
C LEU A 29 22.37 -11.69 -32.70
N ARG A 30 22.88 -10.71 -31.93
CA ARG A 30 23.90 -9.75 -32.35
C ARG A 30 25.20 -10.40 -32.79
N TYR A 31 25.64 -11.44 -32.08
CA TYR A 31 26.91 -12.14 -32.33
C TYR A 31 26.67 -13.62 -32.66
N PRO A 32 27.39 -14.19 -33.64
CA PRO A 32 27.27 -15.60 -33.97
C PRO A 32 27.86 -16.46 -32.84
N ASN A 33 27.31 -17.67 -32.64
CA ASN A 33 27.80 -18.65 -31.66
C ASN A 33 27.85 -18.17 -30.19
N GLN A 34 27.02 -17.19 -29.82
CA GLN A 34 26.92 -16.67 -28.46
C GLN A 34 25.55 -16.93 -27.82
N GLN A 35 24.97 -18.11 -28.03
CA GLN A 35 23.63 -18.44 -27.51
C GLN A 35 23.55 -18.39 -25.98
N GLN A 36 24.67 -18.64 -25.32
CA GLN A 36 24.79 -18.57 -23.86
C GLN A 36 24.58 -17.17 -23.28
N SER A 37 24.69 -16.12 -24.10
CA SER A 37 24.47 -14.71 -23.69
C SER A 37 23.08 -14.48 -23.12
N ILE A 38 22.07 -15.26 -23.53
CA ILE A 38 20.70 -15.15 -23.00
C ILE A 38 20.63 -15.41 -21.49
N ARG A 39 21.56 -16.18 -20.92
CA ARG A 39 21.66 -16.42 -19.47
C ARG A 39 21.93 -15.14 -18.69
N ASN A 40 22.59 -14.17 -19.33
CA ASN A 40 23.01 -12.92 -18.72
C ASN A 40 21.93 -11.82 -18.83
N ILE A 41 20.80 -12.10 -19.49
CA ILE A 41 19.70 -11.17 -19.65
C ILE A 41 18.65 -11.45 -18.58
N LEU A 42 18.33 -10.45 -17.76
CA LEU A 42 17.25 -10.49 -16.78
C LEU A 42 16.08 -9.64 -17.28
N ALA A 43 14.90 -10.25 -17.43
CA ALA A 43 13.67 -9.53 -17.74
C ALA A 43 12.66 -9.69 -16.60
N LEU A 44 12.19 -8.56 -16.06
CA LEU A 44 11.28 -8.51 -14.93
C LEU A 44 9.92 -7.95 -15.34
N THR A 45 8.85 -8.47 -14.74
CA THR A 45 7.49 -7.99 -14.92
C THR A 45 6.69 -8.05 -13.62
N PHE A 46 5.50 -7.48 -13.61
CA PHE A 46 4.61 -7.47 -12.44
C PHE A 46 3.82 -8.76 -12.27
N THR A 47 3.53 -9.51 -13.34
CA THR A 47 2.65 -10.69 -13.25
C THR A 47 3.27 -11.92 -13.89
N ASN A 48 2.96 -13.10 -13.33
CA ASN A 48 3.37 -14.39 -13.90
C ASN A 48 2.81 -14.58 -15.32
N LYS A 49 1.60 -14.08 -15.58
CA LYS A 49 0.97 -14.13 -16.91
C LYS A 49 1.80 -13.37 -17.94
N ALA A 50 2.21 -12.14 -17.64
CA ALA A 50 3.04 -11.36 -18.54
C ALA A 50 4.43 -11.98 -18.76
N ALA A 51 5.00 -12.61 -17.72
CA ALA A 51 6.28 -13.31 -17.84
C ALA A 51 6.18 -14.51 -18.79
N ASN A 52 5.11 -15.30 -18.66
CA ASN A 52 4.86 -16.46 -19.50
C ASN A 52 4.54 -16.05 -20.94
N GLU A 53 3.70 -15.03 -21.14
CA GLU A 53 3.40 -14.48 -22.46
C GLU A 53 4.68 -14.00 -23.18
N MET A 54 5.58 -13.33 -22.45
CA MET A 54 6.86 -12.88 -23.01
C MET A 54 7.76 -14.06 -23.40
N LYS A 55 7.85 -15.11 -22.57
CA LYS A 55 8.61 -16.33 -22.90
C LYS A 55 8.05 -17.03 -24.14
N GLU A 56 6.74 -17.21 -24.19
CA GLU A 56 6.04 -17.83 -25.30
C GLU A 56 6.34 -17.07 -26.59
N ARG A 57 6.17 -15.74 -26.58
CA ARG A 57 6.43 -14.89 -27.76
C ARG A 57 7.89 -15.00 -28.25
N ILE A 58 8.87 -15.01 -27.34
CA ILE A 58 10.29 -15.19 -27.70
C ILE A 58 10.51 -16.54 -28.41
N ILE A 59 9.94 -17.62 -27.87
CA ILE A 59 10.09 -18.96 -28.43
C ILE A 59 9.37 -19.07 -29.77
N THR A 60 8.16 -18.51 -29.89
CA THR A 60 7.41 -18.45 -31.15
C THR A 60 8.20 -17.71 -32.22
N TRP A 61 8.81 -16.56 -31.89
CA TRP A 61 9.64 -15.82 -32.84
C TRP A 61 10.86 -16.62 -33.27
N LEU A 62 11.61 -17.19 -32.32
CA LEU A 62 12.75 -18.04 -32.62
C LEU A 62 12.36 -19.25 -33.49
N SER A 63 11.21 -19.87 -33.23
CA SER A 63 10.65 -20.96 -34.05
C SER A 63 10.36 -20.49 -35.47
N ASN A 64 9.67 -19.36 -35.62
CA ASN A 64 9.33 -18.80 -36.94
C ASN A 64 10.58 -18.36 -37.72
N PHE A 65 11.59 -17.85 -37.03
CA PHE A 65 12.87 -17.47 -37.64
C PHE A 65 13.69 -18.69 -38.06
N SER A 66 13.43 -19.85 -37.47
CA SER A 66 14.11 -21.12 -37.75
C SER A 66 13.38 -22.00 -38.77
N ALA A 67 12.18 -21.61 -39.20
CA ALA A 67 11.37 -22.34 -40.18
C ALA A 67 11.88 -22.11 -41.61
N ASP A 68 11.48 -22.97 -42.56
CA ASP A 68 11.96 -22.91 -43.95
C ASP A 68 11.50 -21.65 -44.70
N ASN A 69 10.38 -21.05 -44.28
CA ASN A 69 9.85 -19.80 -44.85
C ASN A 69 10.38 -18.54 -44.13
N PHE A 70 11.53 -18.63 -43.43
CA PHE A 70 12.12 -17.52 -42.68
C PHE A 70 12.32 -16.23 -43.51
N ALA A 71 12.63 -16.36 -44.79
CA ALA A 71 12.87 -15.23 -45.69
C ALA A 71 11.63 -14.34 -45.92
N GLU A 72 10.42 -14.86 -45.66
CA GLU A 72 9.17 -14.11 -45.77
C GLU A 72 8.75 -13.46 -44.44
N ASN A 73 9.40 -13.83 -43.34
CA ASN A 73 9.01 -13.39 -42.00
C ASN A 73 9.27 -11.88 -41.78
N GLY A 74 8.20 -11.13 -41.51
CA GLY A 74 8.26 -9.68 -41.29
C GLY A 74 9.06 -9.28 -40.04
N ASP A 75 8.95 -10.04 -38.95
CA ASP A 75 9.65 -9.74 -37.70
C ASP A 75 11.17 -9.96 -37.84
N LEU A 76 11.59 -10.99 -38.59
CA LEU A 76 13.00 -11.23 -38.90
C LEU A 76 13.59 -10.09 -39.76
N LYS A 77 12.83 -9.63 -40.77
CA LYS A 77 13.19 -8.45 -41.58
C LYS A 77 13.29 -7.18 -40.74
N ASN A 78 12.37 -6.99 -39.79
CA ASN A 78 12.41 -5.85 -38.87
C ASN A 78 13.65 -5.87 -37.98
N ILE A 79 14.07 -7.05 -37.49
CA ILE A 79 15.32 -7.20 -36.73
C ILE A 79 16.54 -6.90 -37.63
N GLN A 80 16.56 -7.41 -38.86
CA GLN A 80 17.62 -7.12 -39.82
C GLN A 80 17.77 -5.61 -40.04
N LYS A 81 16.66 -4.93 -40.33
CA LYS A 81 16.63 -3.47 -40.54
C LYS A 81 17.10 -2.71 -39.30
N ALA A 82 16.68 -3.14 -38.11
CA ALA A 82 17.12 -2.52 -36.86
C ALA A 82 18.63 -2.67 -36.62
N PHE A 83 19.24 -3.80 -37.01
CA PHE A 83 20.71 -3.93 -37.01
C PHE A 83 21.39 -3.02 -38.03
N GLU A 84 20.82 -2.86 -39.23
CA GLU A 84 21.35 -1.95 -40.25
C GLU A 84 21.32 -0.49 -39.77
N GLU A 85 20.27 -0.07 -39.06
CA GLU A 85 20.17 1.24 -38.41
C GLU A 85 21.24 1.44 -37.32
N GLU A 86 21.70 0.37 -36.67
CA GLU A 86 22.85 0.38 -35.74
C GLU A 86 24.22 0.26 -36.45
N GLY A 87 24.24 0.22 -37.79
CA GLY A 87 25.47 0.09 -38.59
C GLY A 87 26.00 -1.35 -38.70
N LEU A 88 25.23 -2.35 -38.29
CA LEU A 88 25.56 -3.77 -38.38
C LEU A 88 24.86 -4.43 -39.57
N LYS A 89 25.63 -4.83 -40.58
CA LYS A 89 25.09 -5.57 -41.74
C LYS A 89 25.11 -7.07 -41.44
N ILE A 90 23.93 -7.63 -41.22
CA ILE A 90 23.73 -9.08 -41.02
C ILE A 90 22.71 -9.55 -42.06
N THR A 91 23.00 -10.65 -42.76
CA THR A 91 22.06 -11.19 -43.76
C THR A 91 20.90 -11.92 -43.09
N ILE A 92 19.77 -12.04 -43.79
CA ILE A 92 18.62 -12.83 -43.33
C ILE A 92 19.00 -14.30 -43.09
N ASP A 93 19.81 -14.89 -43.98
CA ASP A 93 20.29 -16.28 -43.83
C ASP A 93 21.14 -16.46 -42.58
N GLU A 94 21.98 -15.47 -42.26
CA GLU A 94 22.79 -15.51 -41.05
C GLU A 94 21.92 -15.35 -39.79
N LEU A 95 20.93 -14.46 -39.80
CA LEU A 95 19.97 -14.34 -38.69
C LEU A 95 19.16 -15.63 -38.51
N HIS A 96 18.74 -16.29 -39.59
CA HIS A 96 18.07 -17.59 -39.55
C HIS A 96 18.95 -18.65 -38.89
N TYR A 97 20.23 -18.76 -39.31
CA TYR A 97 21.18 -19.69 -38.71
C TYR A 97 21.37 -19.43 -37.21
N ARG A 98 21.54 -18.15 -36.83
CA ARG A 98 21.69 -17.74 -35.43
C ARG A 98 20.43 -18.04 -34.61
N ALA A 99 19.24 -17.79 -35.16
CA ALA A 99 17.96 -18.09 -34.52
C ALA A 99 17.76 -19.58 -34.29
N LYS A 100 18.12 -20.43 -35.27
CA LYS A 100 18.05 -21.90 -35.14
C LYS A 100 18.91 -22.41 -33.99
N LYS A 101 20.14 -21.92 -33.89
CA LYS A 101 21.03 -22.27 -32.78
C LYS A 101 20.52 -21.73 -31.43
N MET A 102 19.97 -20.51 -31.41
CA MET A 102 19.40 -19.92 -30.20
C MET A 102 18.17 -20.70 -29.72
N LEU A 103 17.27 -21.08 -30.63
CA LEU A 103 16.09 -21.89 -30.33
C LEU A 103 16.50 -23.23 -29.74
N ASP A 104 17.42 -23.94 -30.40
CA ASP A 104 17.95 -25.22 -29.94
C ASP A 104 18.53 -25.10 -28.52
N TYR A 105 19.33 -24.06 -28.27
CA TYR A 105 19.88 -23.79 -26.95
C TYR A 105 18.81 -23.54 -25.89
N VAL A 106 17.83 -22.68 -26.19
CA VAL A 106 16.75 -22.30 -25.28
C VAL A 106 15.85 -23.49 -24.96
N LEU A 107 15.53 -24.35 -25.92
CA LEU A 107 14.70 -25.54 -25.70
C LEU A 107 15.40 -26.55 -24.77
N HIS A 108 16.71 -26.78 -24.96
CA HIS A 108 17.50 -27.63 -24.05
C HIS A 108 17.74 -26.99 -22.67
N ASN A 109 17.70 -25.66 -22.60
CA ASN A 109 18.02 -24.91 -21.39
C ASN A 109 16.89 -23.95 -21.00
N TYR A 110 15.63 -24.38 -21.00
CA TYR A 110 14.49 -23.47 -20.81
C TYR A 110 14.58 -22.62 -19.53
N SER A 111 15.16 -23.16 -18.45
CA SER A 111 15.41 -22.46 -17.19
C SER A 111 16.35 -21.24 -17.30
N THR A 112 17.12 -21.14 -18.39
CA THR A 112 18.05 -20.03 -18.65
C THR A 112 17.38 -18.77 -19.16
N LEU A 113 16.12 -18.86 -19.63
CA LEU A 113 15.27 -17.69 -19.87
C LEU A 113 14.90 -17.07 -18.51
N ASN A 114 15.76 -16.17 -18.04
CA ASN A 114 15.61 -15.39 -16.81
C ASN A 114 14.53 -14.29 -16.97
N ILE A 115 13.32 -14.73 -17.31
CA ILE A 115 12.11 -13.91 -17.43
C ILE A 115 11.18 -14.31 -16.29
N GLY A 116 10.85 -13.38 -15.41
CA GLY A 116 10.07 -13.66 -14.21
C GLY A 116 9.46 -12.41 -13.59
N THR A 117 8.76 -12.60 -12.48
CA THR A 117 8.22 -11.47 -11.72
C THR A 117 9.28 -10.83 -10.85
N ILE A 118 9.06 -9.55 -10.52
CA ILE A 118 9.87 -8.82 -9.53
C ILE A 118 9.90 -9.60 -8.20
N ASP A 119 8.76 -10.12 -7.74
CA ASP A 119 8.68 -10.87 -6.47
C ASP A 119 9.51 -12.15 -6.49
N ARG A 120 9.47 -12.90 -7.59
CA ARG A 120 10.26 -14.14 -7.72
C ARG A 120 11.75 -13.83 -7.76
N PHE A 121 12.14 -12.72 -8.40
CA PHE A 121 13.53 -12.25 -8.41
C PHE A 121 13.98 -11.84 -7.00
N ASN A 122 13.21 -11.00 -6.32
CA ASN A 122 13.50 -10.56 -4.95
C ASN A 122 13.58 -11.75 -3.99
N SER A 123 12.64 -12.70 -4.08
CA SER A 123 12.65 -13.92 -3.28
C SER A 123 13.93 -14.76 -3.50
N ARG A 124 14.39 -14.88 -4.75
CA ARG A 124 15.65 -15.56 -5.07
C ARG A 124 16.84 -14.83 -4.47
N LEU A 125 16.85 -13.50 -4.53
CA LEU A 125 17.91 -12.65 -3.99
C LEU A 125 17.97 -12.74 -2.46
N VAL A 126 16.84 -12.61 -1.77
CA VAL A 126 16.79 -12.76 -0.30
C VAL A 126 17.24 -14.16 0.12
N ARG A 127 16.86 -15.21 -0.63
CA ARG A 127 17.33 -16.58 -0.34
C ARG A 127 18.83 -16.74 -0.50
N SER A 128 19.45 -16.13 -1.51
CA SER A 128 20.90 -16.22 -1.68
C SER A 128 21.70 -15.55 -0.57
N PHE A 129 21.08 -14.61 0.16
CA PHE A 129 21.67 -13.90 1.30
C PHE A 129 21.01 -14.25 2.64
N SER A 130 20.29 -15.39 2.72
CA SER A 130 19.50 -15.74 3.90
C SER A 130 20.36 -15.86 5.16
N TYR A 131 21.57 -16.38 5.04
CA TYR A 131 22.51 -16.51 6.15
C TYR A 131 22.98 -15.13 6.66
N GLU A 132 23.34 -14.23 5.76
CA GLU A 132 23.78 -12.86 6.07
C GLU A 132 22.67 -12.02 6.69
N LEU A 133 21.41 -12.30 6.34
CA LEU A 133 20.23 -11.65 6.91
C LEU A 133 19.78 -12.28 8.24
N GLY A 134 20.45 -13.32 8.73
CA GLY A 134 20.04 -14.05 9.94
C GLY A 134 18.72 -14.83 9.77
N LEU A 135 18.32 -15.12 8.53
CA LEU A 135 17.11 -15.86 8.21
C LEU A 135 17.38 -17.36 8.16
N ALA A 136 16.39 -18.15 8.58
CA ALA A 136 16.46 -19.61 8.42
C ALA A 136 16.54 -19.99 6.94
N LYS A 137 17.37 -20.99 6.60
CA LYS A 137 17.60 -21.42 5.20
C LYS A 137 16.33 -21.82 4.45
N ASN A 138 15.31 -22.28 5.18
CA ASN A 138 14.02 -22.74 4.64
C ASN A 138 12.87 -21.77 4.98
N PHE A 139 13.13 -20.46 5.08
CA PHE A 139 12.06 -19.51 5.33
C PHE A 139 11.01 -19.55 4.20
N ASN A 140 9.75 -19.56 4.60
CA ASN A 140 8.64 -19.33 3.67
C ASN A 140 8.48 -17.83 3.50
N LEU A 141 8.46 -17.37 2.25
CA LEU A 141 8.18 -15.98 1.96
C LEU A 141 6.68 -15.82 1.86
N GLU A 142 6.13 -15.00 2.75
CA GLU A 142 4.71 -14.68 2.78
C GLU A 142 4.53 -13.24 2.31
N ILE A 143 3.68 -13.05 1.31
CA ILE A 143 3.45 -11.75 0.67
C ILE A 143 2.20 -11.10 1.26
N GLU A 144 1.26 -11.91 1.75
CA GLU A 144 0.01 -11.42 2.33
C GLU A 144 0.19 -11.15 3.83
N ALA A 145 0.33 -9.88 4.20
CA ALA A 145 0.44 -9.47 5.61
C ALA A 145 -0.90 -9.51 6.37
N GLU A 146 -2.03 -9.48 5.66
CA GLU A 146 -3.38 -9.35 6.21
C GLU A 146 -3.74 -10.43 7.25
N PRO A 147 -3.49 -11.74 7.02
CA PRO A 147 -3.74 -12.78 8.03
C PRO A 147 -2.96 -12.59 9.33
N PHE A 148 -1.69 -12.17 9.24
CA PHE A 148 -0.83 -11.96 10.41
C PHE A 148 -1.24 -10.73 11.22
N LEU A 149 -1.77 -9.70 10.56
CA LEU A 149 -2.30 -8.52 11.25
C LEU A 149 -3.56 -8.86 12.02
N ILE A 150 -4.45 -9.68 11.45
CA ILE A 150 -5.64 -10.17 12.15
C ILE A 150 -5.21 -10.96 13.39
N GLU A 151 -4.31 -11.92 13.23
CA GLU A 151 -3.80 -12.74 14.34
C GLU A 151 -3.10 -11.89 15.42
N ALA A 152 -2.33 -10.87 15.03
CA ALA A 152 -1.66 -9.97 15.97
C ALA A 152 -2.67 -9.12 16.77
N VAL A 153 -3.74 -8.65 16.13
CA VAL A 153 -4.82 -7.91 16.82
C VAL A 153 -5.55 -8.83 17.78
N ASP A 154 -5.90 -10.06 17.37
CA ASP A 154 -6.57 -11.02 18.23
C ASP A 154 -5.71 -11.37 19.46
N LYS A 155 -4.40 -11.62 19.26
CA LYS A 155 -3.45 -11.85 20.36
C LYS A 155 -3.33 -10.66 21.31
N MET A 156 -3.35 -9.43 20.78
CA MET A 156 -3.36 -8.23 21.61
C MET A 156 -4.65 -8.15 22.44
N LEU A 157 -5.80 -8.49 21.85
CA LEU A 157 -7.08 -8.50 22.55
C LEU A 157 -7.12 -9.57 23.65
N ASP A 158 -6.51 -10.74 23.42
CA ASP A 158 -6.38 -11.79 24.44
C ASP A 158 -5.54 -11.35 25.66
N GLN A 159 -4.60 -10.41 25.47
CA GLN A 159 -3.79 -9.85 26.55
C GLN A 159 -4.53 -8.80 27.40
N ILE A 160 -5.74 -8.40 26.99
CA ILE A 160 -6.58 -7.50 27.78
C ILE A 160 -7.06 -8.23 29.03
N GLY A 161 -6.85 -7.63 30.19
CA GLY A 161 -7.12 -8.22 31.50
C GLY A 161 -5.88 -8.84 32.15
N GLU A 162 -4.88 -9.23 31.36
CA GLU A 162 -3.59 -9.72 31.87
C GLU A 162 -2.54 -8.62 31.96
N ASN A 163 -2.45 -7.77 30.92
CA ASN A 163 -1.51 -6.65 30.88
C ASN A 163 -2.22 -5.34 31.24
N GLU A 164 -1.84 -4.76 32.38
CA GLU A 164 -2.46 -3.54 32.91
C GLU A 164 -2.29 -2.33 31.97
N ALA A 165 -1.12 -2.16 31.34
CA ALA A 165 -0.88 -1.05 30.44
C ALA A 165 -1.76 -1.14 29.17
N ILE A 166 -1.80 -2.32 28.54
CA ILE A 166 -2.64 -2.56 27.35
C ILE A 166 -4.12 -2.41 27.71
N SER A 167 -4.53 -2.95 28.86
CA SER A 167 -5.92 -2.87 29.32
C SER A 167 -6.35 -1.43 29.58
N ASN A 168 -5.51 -0.63 30.23
CA ASN A 168 -5.79 0.78 30.49
C ASN A 168 -5.88 1.59 29.20
N SER A 169 -4.93 1.41 28.27
CA SER A 169 -4.98 2.08 26.96
C SER A 169 -6.19 1.67 26.13
N PHE A 170 -6.59 0.40 26.21
CA PHE A 170 -7.78 -0.10 25.52
C PHE A 170 -9.06 0.50 26.12
N MET A 171 -9.21 0.51 27.45
CA MET A 171 -10.36 1.13 28.11
C MET A 171 -10.44 2.62 27.80
N ASP A 172 -9.30 3.33 27.81
CA ASP A 172 -9.21 4.74 27.41
C ASP A 172 -9.72 4.99 25.99
N TYR A 173 -9.41 4.07 25.06
CA TYR A 173 -9.89 4.14 23.68
C TYR A 173 -11.40 3.92 23.59
N VAL A 174 -11.93 2.90 24.30
CA VAL A 174 -13.37 2.63 24.35
C VAL A 174 -14.13 3.82 24.92
N ASP A 175 -13.69 4.34 26.07
CA ASP A 175 -14.31 5.49 26.73
C ASP A 175 -14.33 6.72 25.82
N TYR A 176 -13.20 7.02 25.16
CA TYR A 176 -13.11 8.12 24.22
C TYR A 176 -14.11 7.99 23.05
N SER A 177 -14.22 6.81 22.45
CA SER A 177 -15.16 6.63 21.33
C SER A 177 -16.63 6.66 21.78
N LEU A 178 -16.94 6.20 23.01
CA LEU A 178 -18.27 6.36 23.61
C LEU A 178 -18.62 7.83 23.85
N GLU A 179 -17.71 8.63 24.37
CA GLU A 179 -17.91 10.08 24.57
C GLU A 179 -18.22 10.82 23.26
N ASN A 180 -17.66 10.32 22.16
CA ASN A 180 -17.83 10.87 20.81
C ASN A 180 -18.99 10.24 20.01
N ASN A 181 -19.83 9.40 20.64
CA ASN A 181 -20.98 8.74 20.02
C ASN A 181 -20.63 7.90 18.77
N GLU A 182 -19.42 7.35 18.70
CA GLU A 182 -19.02 6.47 17.60
C GLU A 182 -19.61 5.08 17.82
N ARG A 183 -20.23 4.48 16.78
CA ARG A 183 -20.62 3.07 16.81
C ARG A 183 -19.38 2.22 16.56
N ILE A 184 -18.79 1.68 17.64
CA ILE A 184 -17.50 1.00 17.56
C ILE A 184 -17.70 -0.48 17.23
N ASN A 185 -17.09 -0.94 16.13
CA ASN A 185 -16.73 -2.34 15.97
C ASN A 185 -15.23 -2.45 16.29
N LEU A 186 -14.90 -2.85 17.52
CA LEU A 186 -13.55 -2.77 18.07
C LEU A 186 -12.54 -3.52 17.22
N ASN A 187 -12.82 -4.78 16.88
CA ASN A 187 -11.94 -5.60 16.07
C ASN A 187 -11.71 -4.97 14.70
N LYS A 188 -12.77 -4.46 14.05
CA LYS A 188 -12.65 -3.82 12.74
C LYS A 188 -11.85 -2.51 12.80
N SER A 189 -12.05 -1.70 13.84
CA SER A 189 -11.32 -0.45 14.02
C SER A 189 -9.84 -0.71 14.29
N LEU A 190 -9.52 -1.60 15.23
CA LEU A 190 -8.13 -1.97 15.55
C LEU A 190 -7.43 -2.61 14.36
N TYR A 191 -8.12 -3.51 13.65
CA TYR A 191 -7.60 -4.08 12.42
C TYR A 191 -7.34 -3.00 11.35
N GLY A 192 -8.28 -2.06 11.18
CA GLY A 192 -8.10 -0.91 10.28
C GLY A 192 -6.88 -0.07 10.65
N SER A 193 -6.68 0.21 11.93
CA SER A 193 -5.50 0.91 12.45
C SER A 193 -4.21 0.13 12.24
N ALA A 194 -4.20 -1.19 12.49
CA ALA A 194 -3.05 -2.05 12.26
C ALA A 194 -2.67 -2.10 10.77
N LYS A 195 -3.68 -2.21 9.88
CA LYS A 195 -3.51 -2.18 8.43
C LYS A 195 -2.98 -0.83 7.95
N GLU A 196 -3.41 0.28 8.55
CA GLU A 196 -2.87 1.60 8.25
C GLU A 196 -1.42 1.71 8.70
N PHE A 197 -1.11 1.26 9.91
CA PHE A 197 0.22 1.34 10.53
C PHE A 197 1.32 0.69 9.69
N VAL A 198 1.04 -0.47 9.08
CA VAL A 198 2.04 -1.18 8.26
C VAL A 198 2.23 -0.62 6.84
N LYS A 199 1.48 0.40 6.45
CA LYS A 199 1.66 1.00 5.12
C LYS A 199 2.97 1.78 5.06
N ASP A 200 3.71 1.58 3.98
CA ASP A 200 5.00 2.24 3.74
C ASP A 200 4.94 3.78 3.82
N ILE A 201 3.77 4.38 3.51
CA ILE A 201 3.57 5.84 3.59
C ILE A 201 3.80 6.42 4.99
N HIS A 202 3.67 5.62 6.05
CA HIS A 202 3.83 6.09 7.43
C HIS A 202 5.21 5.79 8.01
N TYR A 203 6.07 5.07 7.29
CA TYR A 203 7.35 4.58 7.81
C TYR A 203 8.23 5.70 8.40
N GLU A 204 8.39 6.81 7.69
CA GLU A 204 9.20 7.95 8.17
C GLU A 204 8.56 8.65 9.37
N HIS A 205 7.24 8.79 9.40
CA HIS A 205 6.53 9.35 10.55
C HIS A 205 6.65 8.46 11.78
N LEU A 206 6.55 7.15 11.61
CA LEU A 206 6.73 6.17 12.69
C LEU A 206 8.17 6.17 13.22
N LYS A 207 9.16 6.36 12.35
CA LYS A 207 10.57 6.47 12.74
C LYS A 207 10.82 7.67 13.64
N ASN A 208 10.12 8.78 13.42
CA ASN A 208 10.20 9.97 14.29
C ASN A 208 9.58 9.71 15.68
N ASN A 209 8.77 8.68 15.82
CA ASN A 209 8.10 8.31 17.06
C ASN A 209 8.78 7.13 17.79
N LYS A 210 10.04 6.81 17.45
CA LYS A 210 10.78 5.70 18.07
C LYS A 210 10.99 5.88 19.58
N ASP A 211 11.19 7.12 20.01
CA ASP A 211 11.38 7.48 21.42
C ASP A 211 10.05 7.94 22.04
N PHE A 212 8.97 7.22 21.75
CA PHE A 212 7.65 7.55 22.28
C PHE A 212 7.66 7.47 23.81
N ASP A 213 7.56 8.63 24.45
CA ASP A 213 7.47 8.74 25.90
C ASP A 213 6.01 8.62 26.34
N ASN A 214 5.66 7.44 26.85
CA ASN A 214 4.33 7.14 27.34
C ASN A 214 3.90 8.07 28.48
N THR A 215 4.83 8.46 29.36
CA THR A 215 4.53 9.37 30.48
C THR A 215 4.22 10.78 29.97
N ASN A 216 5.00 11.29 29.01
CA ASN A 216 4.71 12.58 28.38
C ASN A 216 3.38 12.57 27.62
N TYR A 217 3.11 11.48 26.87
CA TYR A 217 1.82 11.30 26.19
C TYR A 217 0.65 11.35 27.17
N GLU A 218 0.72 10.61 28.28
CA GLU A 218 -0.32 10.60 29.31
C GLU A 218 -0.51 11.99 29.95
N ASN A 219 0.57 12.71 30.22
CA ASN A 219 0.51 14.06 30.77
C ASN A 219 -0.16 15.05 29.80
N ILE A 220 0.23 15.03 28.53
CA ILE A 220 -0.37 15.89 27.49
C ILE A 220 -1.84 15.53 27.28
N LYS A 221 -2.17 14.23 27.18
CA LYS A 221 -3.55 13.72 27.05
C LYS A 221 -4.42 14.22 28.20
N ASN A 222 -3.96 14.08 29.44
CA ASN A 222 -4.70 14.50 30.62
C ASN A 222 -4.86 16.03 30.70
N THR A 223 -3.84 16.79 30.27
CA THR A 223 -3.92 18.25 30.18
C THR A 223 -4.96 18.68 29.15
N LEU A 224 -4.92 18.13 27.95
CA LEU A 224 -5.88 18.43 26.88
C LEU A 224 -7.31 18.01 27.26
N ARG A 225 -7.51 16.83 27.86
CA ARG A 225 -8.83 16.40 28.34
C ARG A 225 -9.40 17.35 29.39
N LYS A 226 -8.56 17.85 30.32
CA LYS A 226 -8.96 18.86 31.32
C LYS A 226 -9.31 20.19 30.67
N GLU A 227 -8.50 20.68 29.74
CA GLU A 227 -8.77 21.93 29.01
C GLU A 227 -10.06 21.85 28.20
N ILE A 228 -10.28 20.75 27.47
CA ILE A 228 -11.51 20.52 26.71
C ILE A 228 -12.72 20.51 27.65
N SER A 229 -12.61 19.85 28.81
CA SER A 229 -13.68 19.81 29.81
C SER A 229 -13.97 21.20 30.39
N LEU A 230 -12.92 21.98 30.71
CA LEU A 230 -13.05 23.35 31.21
C LEU A 230 -13.69 24.27 30.17
N ASN A 231 -13.22 24.23 28.92
CA ASN A 231 -13.76 25.02 27.82
C ASN A 231 -15.22 24.67 27.54
N LYS A 232 -15.60 23.38 27.62
CA LYS A 232 -17.01 22.94 27.53
C LYS A 232 -17.85 23.54 28.65
N LYS A 233 -17.37 23.53 29.90
CA LYS A 233 -18.09 24.14 31.05
C LYS A 233 -18.26 25.65 30.88
N GLN A 234 -17.18 26.36 30.54
CA GLN A 234 -17.22 27.80 30.29
C GLN A 234 -18.15 28.17 29.14
N ALA A 235 -18.16 27.38 28.05
CA ALA A 235 -19.08 27.57 26.95
C ALA A 235 -20.56 27.42 27.39
N VAL A 236 -20.87 26.48 28.28
CA VAL A 236 -22.22 26.32 28.85
C VAL A 236 -22.57 27.48 29.77
N GLU A 237 -21.66 27.91 30.63
CA GLU A 237 -21.87 29.06 31.53
C GLU A 237 -22.15 30.34 30.73
N LEU A 238 -21.33 30.64 29.73
CA LEU A 238 -21.52 31.79 28.84
C LEU A 238 -22.84 31.70 28.06
N ALA A 239 -23.22 30.51 27.59
CA ALA A 239 -24.50 30.30 26.91
C ALA A 239 -25.69 30.56 27.85
N THR A 240 -25.63 30.08 29.09
CA THR A 240 -26.67 30.33 30.10
C THR A 240 -26.73 31.80 30.50
N GLN A 241 -25.60 32.45 30.77
CA GLN A 241 -25.54 33.88 31.08
C GLN A 241 -26.10 34.73 29.93
N SER A 242 -25.79 34.37 28.68
CA SER A 242 -26.35 35.06 27.51
C SER A 242 -27.88 34.95 27.49
N ILE A 243 -28.43 33.75 27.74
CA ILE A 243 -29.88 33.53 27.80
C ILE A 243 -30.53 34.33 28.94
N GLU A 244 -29.91 34.37 30.12
CA GLU A 244 -30.38 35.16 31.25
C GLU A 244 -30.37 36.66 30.94
N LEU A 245 -29.31 37.15 30.29
CA LEU A 245 -29.20 38.54 29.88
C LEU A 245 -30.31 38.91 28.89
N PHE A 246 -30.58 38.05 27.90
CA PHE A 246 -31.69 38.26 26.95
C PHE A 246 -33.02 38.40 27.68
N ARG A 247 -33.29 37.50 28.64
CA ARG A 247 -34.51 37.55 29.47
C ARG A 247 -34.60 38.82 30.32
N SER A 248 -33.51 39.23 30.96
CA SER A 248 -33.49 40.42 31.83
C SER A 248 -33.78 41.72 31.07
N ARG A 249 -33.55 41.74 29.76
CA ARG A 249 -33.77 42.88 28.86
C ARG A 249 -35.07 42.76 28.04
N ASN A 250 -35.89 41.72 28.28
CA ASN A 250 -37.07 41.39 27.47
C ASN A 250 -36.77 41.28 25.96
N ILE A 251 -35.62 40.72 25.60
CA ILE A 251 -35.24 40.48 24.21
C ILE A 251 -35.52 39.02 23.88
N GLU A 252 -36.38 38.79 22.90
CA GLU A 252 -36.67 37.46 22.38
C GLU A 252 -35.65 37.06 21.31
N ILE A 253 -35.53 35.75 21.05
CA ILE A 253 -34.59 35.23 20.05
C ILE A 253 -34.92 35.76 18.64
N GLU A 254 -36.18 36.12 18.38
CA GLU A 254 -36.63 36.68 17.12
C GLU A 254 -36.18 38.14 16.90
N ASP A 255 -35.77 38.84 17.97
CA ASP A 255 -35.28 40.22 17.92
C ASP A 255 -33.81 40.33 17.43
N PHE A 256 -33.09 39.20 17.37
CA PHE A 256 -31.71 39.15 16.90
C PHE A 256 -31.63 39.06 15.38
N ALA A 257 -30.60 39.65 14.79
CA ALA A 257 -30.29 39.46 13.38
C ALA A 257 -30.12 37.96 13.06
N GLN A 258 -30.86 37.49 12.05
CA GLN A 258 -31.02 36.07 11.67
C GLN A 258 -31.83 35.18 12.63
N GLY A 259 -32.47 35.72 13.67
CA GLY A 259 -33.45 35.03 14.52
C GLY A 259 -33.05 33.61 14.92
N LYS A 260 -33.81 32.62 14.44
CA LYS A 260 -33.63 31.18 14.75
C LYS A 260 -32.40 30.51 14.13
N THR A 261 -31.64 31.20 13.29
CA THR A 261 -30.33 30.74 12.78
C THR A 261 -29.17 31.58 13.30
N GLY A 262 -29.46 32.59 14.14
CA GLY A 262 -28.48 33.49 14.72
C GLY A 262 -27.85 32.96 16.01
N SER A 263 -26.92 33.76 16.55
CA SER A 263 -26.16 33.46 17.77
C SER A 263 -27.04 33.24 19.01
N ALA A 264 -28.18 33.92 19.11
CA ALA A 264 -29.12 33.75 20.23
C ALA A 264 -29.75 32.35 20.26
N ASP A 265 -30.10 31.80 19.09
CA ASP A 265 -30.63 30.44 18.98
C ASP A 265 -29.55 29.38 19.20
N PHE A 266 -28.31 29.65 18.76
CA PHE A 266 -27.15 28.80 19.06
C PHE A 266 -26.93 28.65 20.56
N SER A 267 -26.88 29.76 21.33
CA SER A 267 -26.73 29.71 22.79
C SER A 267 -27.84 28.91 23.47
N ARG A 268 -29.11 29.07 23.01
CA ARG A 268 -30.24 28.27 23.49
C ARG A 268 -30.06 26.78 23.20
N LYS A 269 -29.75 26.42 21.95
CA LYS A 269 -29.57 25.02 21.52
C LYS A 269 -28.41 24.36 22.25
N TYR A 270 -27.30 25.08 22.42
CA TYR A 270 -26.10 24.57 23.09
C TYR A 270 -26.37 24.27 24.57
N SER A 271 -27.03 25.19 25.29
CA SER A 271 -27.44 24.97 26.70
C SER A 271 -28.42 23.80 26.88
N ILE A 272 -29.32 23.56 25.92
CA ILE A 272 -30.26 22.42 25.95
C ILE A 272 -29.55 21.10 25.62
N PHE A 273 -28.63 21.11 24.64
CA PHE A 273 -27.91 19.92 24.19
C PHE A 273 -27.00 19.35 25.28
N THR A 274 -26.30 20.22 26.01
CA THR A 274 -25.42 19.80 27.13
C THR A 274 -26.21 19.29 28.33
N ASN A 275 -27.32 19.94 28.69
CA ASN A 275 -28.22 19.48 29.77
C ASN A 275 -28.88 18.12 29.50
N ARG A 276 -29.02 17.70 28.23
CA ARG A 276 -29.47 16.34 27.88
C ARG A 276 -28.36 15.29 28.04
N LYS A 277 -27.11 15.61 27.69
CA LYS A 277 -25.97 14.69 27.87
C LYS A 277 -25.69 14.33 29.34
N ASP A 278 -25.91 15.25 30.27
CA ASP A 278 -25.75 14.98 31.71
C ASP A 278 -26.83 14.04 32.29
N ARG A 279 -28.01 13.95 31.65
CA ARG A 279 -29.07 13.00 32.06
C ARG A 279 -28.84 11.59 31.53
N ASP A 280 -28.17 11.44 30.39
CA ASP A 280 -27.91 10.15 29.73
C ASP A 280 -26.48 9.60 30.01
N SER A 281 -25.73 10.20 30.93
CA SER A 281 -24.41 9.69 31.34
C SER A 281 -24.51 8.30 31.99
N PRO A 282 -23.69 7.30 31.59
CA PRO A 282 -23.79 5.91 32.07
C PRO A 282 -23.64 5.74 33.58
N SER A 283 -23.00 6.70 34.26
CA SER A 283 -22.69 6.68 35.70
C SER A 283 -23.90 6.83 36.63
N ARG A 284 -25.10 7.08 36.09
CA ARG A 284 -26.36 7.18 36.87
C ARG A 284 -27.39 6.11 36.53
N ARG A 285 -26.98 4.94 36.01
CA ARG A 285 -27.89 3.78 36.05
C ARG A 285 -27.89 3.23 37.48
N PRO A 286 -29.06 3.10 38.15
CA PRO A 286 -29.10 2.51 39.47
C PRO A 286 -28.51 1.09 39.39
N GLN A 287 -27.54 0.79 40.26
CA GLN A 287 -27.11 -0.58 40.51
C GLN A 287 -28.35 -1.39 40.90
N LYS A 288 -28.90 -2.13 39.93
CA LYS A 288 -29.81 -3.22 40.26
C LYS A 288 -28.95 -4.30 40.90
N ASN A 289 -29.03 -4.38 42.22
CA ASN A 289 -28.64 -5.57 42.96
C ASN A 289 -29.24 -6.79 42.26
N ARG A 290 -28.38 -7.68 41.77
CA ARG A 290 -28.74 -9.04 41.41
C ARG A 290 -27.76 -9.98 42.08
N TRP A 291 -28.32 -10.66 43.07
CA TRP A 291 -27.98 -12.02 43.46
C TRP A 291 -27.95 -12.95 42.24
#